data_AF-A0A550D1H8-F1
#
_entry.id   AF-A0A550D1H8-F1
#
_cell.length_a   1.000
_cell.length_b   1.000
_cell.length_c   1.000
_cell.angle_alpha   90.00
_cell.angle_beta   90.00
_cell.angle_gamma   90.00
#
_symmetry.space_group_name_H-M   'P 1'
#
loop_
_entity.id
_entity.type
_entity.pdbx_description
1 polymer ?
#
loop_
_entity_poly.entity_id
_entity_poly.type
_entity_poly.pdbx_seq_one_letter_code
_entity_poly.pdbx_strand_id
1 'polypeptide(L)'
;VISFIALFLVGGITGVFFPLVPLDYAFNGTYLVVGHFHYMVYAILVALLAGLIYYFPYWSGKWYNDDVMKSATVLIVAGTFLIATGMTIDGVLGMPRRYAEVPASIYIPFQQLADVGTVLMGIGLVTAFVELVYSWIRGKNVIGIDPWNAMAIGLNDFYIKPVKLPLSFGKSLDGAHDEEYHGIKIPYYSLLGIMLSFIPIGFTFILIGIIPVGLVFIAAFMGMGIYWAYDQWFKTIPPSMYLDGGSPSISNAVNGLSTLGITTMRDTRTAVLWFILAEIFLFGSFIGGYMFVASPVTNPIAYANVPPLRVEYFPLPTIMTIILLSSSVPAHLAYEFFKKGNMKMFK
;
A
#
# COMPACT_ATOMS: atom_id res chain seq x y z
N VAL A 1 -8.67 4.02 -20.50
CA VAL A 1 -9.36 2.71 -20.53
C VAL A 1 -9.07 1.92 -21.80
N ILE A 2 -9.32 2.47 -23.00
CA ILE A 2 -9.06 1.75 -24.27
C ILE A 2 -7.61 1.22 -24.34
N SER A 3 -6.62 2.06 -24.03
CA SER A 3 -5.21 1.65 -24.03
C SER A 3 -4.87 0.57 -23.01
N PHE A 4 -5.54 0.58 -21.83
CA PHE A 4 -5.41 -0.49 -20.84
C PHE A 4 -5.88 -1.82 -21.43
N ILE A 5 -7.08 -1.84 -22.04
CA ILE A 5 -7.64 -3.04 -22.64
C ILE A 5 -6.71 -3.57 -23.74
N ALA A 6 -6.18 -2.70 -24.59
CA ALA A 6 -5.29 -3.09 -25.67
C ALA A 6 -3.97 -3.71 -25.15
N LEU A 7 -3.28 -3.04 -24.23
CA LEU A 7 -2.04 -3.55 -23.64
C LEU A 7 -2.27 -4.84 -22.84
N PHE A 8 -3.34 -4.89 -22.04
CA PHE A 8 -3.69 -6.05 -21.23
C PHE A 8 -4.11 -7.24 -22.07
N LEU A 9 -4.79 -7.03 -23.20
CA LEU A 9 -5.18 -8.09 -24.12
C LEU A 9 -3.93 -8.75 -24.74
N VAL A 10 -3.01 -7.96 -25.27
CA VAL A 10 -1.77 -8.48 -25.87
C VAL A 10 -0.88 -9.14 -24.80
N GLY A 11 -0.74 -8.50 -23.64
CA GLY A 11 -0.05 -9.07 -22.48
C GLY A 11 -0.69 -10.37 -22.01
N GLY A 12 -2.03 -10.43 -21.96
CA GLY A 12 -2.79 -11.61 -21.55
C GLY A 12 -2.54 -12.79 -22.49
N ILE A 13 -2.60 -12.56 -23.80
CA ILE A 13 -2.34 -13.59 -24.81
C ILE A 13 -0.92 -14.14 -24.68
N THR A 14 0.09 -13.28 -24.54
CA THR A 14 1.48 -13.74 -24.34
C THR A 14 1.67 -14.48 -23.01
N GLY A 15 0.86 -14.16 -21.99
CA GLY A 15 0.90 -14.79 -20.67
C GLY A 15 0.46 -16.25 -20.66
N VAL A 16 -0.43 -16.64 -21.58
CA VAL A 16 -0.95 -18.01 -21.69
C VAL A 16 0.14 -19.03 -22.00
N PHE A 17 1.30 -18.59 -22.51
CA PHE A 17 2.42 -19.48 -22.79
C PHE A 17 3.16 -19.96 -21.53
N PHE A 18 3.23 -19.17 -20.46
CA PHE A 18 4.05 -19.50 -19.27
C PHE A 18 3.48 -20.61 -18.37
N PRO A 19 2.14 -20.81 -18.27
CA PRO A 19 1.60 -22.01 -17.62
C PRO A 19 1.92 -23.31 -18.37
N LEU A 20 2.32 -23.26 -19.64
CA LEU A 20 2.64 -24.44 -20.44
C LEU A 20 4.12 -24.80 -20.26
N VAL A 21 4.38 -25.83 -19.44
CA VAL A 21 5.74 -26.28 -19.07
C VAL A 21 6.71 -26.39 -20.26
N PRO A 22 6.34 -26.96 -21.44
CA PRO A 22 7.28 -27.04 -22.57
C PRO A 22 7.68 -25.67 -23.14
N LEU A 23 6.74 -24.72 -23.17
CA LEU A 23 7.01 -23.37 -23.66
C LEU A 23 7.75 -22.54 -22.61
N ASP A 24 7.41 -22.68 -21.33
CA ASP A 24 8.20 -22.04 -20.27
C ASP A 24 9.62 -22.56 -20.30
N TYR A 25 9.88 -23.87 -20.43
CA TYR A 25 11.25 -24.37 -20.55
C TYR A 25 12.06 -23.71 -21.69
N ALA A 26 11.42 -23.42 -22.83
CA ALA A 26 12.06 -22.79 -23.97
C ALA A 26 12.28 -21.27 -23.80
N PHE A 27 11.33 -20.58 -23.16
CA PHE A 27 11.33 -19.10 -23.07
C PHE A 27 11.70 -18.56 -21.69
N ASN A 28 11.85 -19.42 -20.69
CA ASN A 28 12.28 -19.02 -19.38
C ASN A 28 13.69 -18.44 -19.48
N GLY A 29 13.91 -17.32 -18.79
CA GLY A 29 15.20 -16.64 -18.87
C GLY A 29 15.40 -15.79 -20.13
N THR A 30 14.46 -15.73 -21.07
CA THR A 30 14.55 -14.85 -22.24
C THR A 30 13.81 -13.53 -22.04
N TYR A 31 13.98 -12.62 -22.99
CA TYR A 31 13.22 -11.37 -23.09
C TYR A 31 11.71 -11.59 -23.29
N LEU A 32 11.23 -12.81 -23.57
CA LEU A 32 9.79 -13.05 -23.76
C LEU A 32 9.05 -12.87 -22.43
N VAL A 33 9.63 -13.38 -21.34
CA VAL A 33 9.12 -13.15 -19.98
C VAL A 33 9.11 -11.65 -19.66
N VAL A 34 10.15 -10.93 -20.10
CA VAL A 34 10.29 -9.49 -19.87
C VAL A 34 9.22 -8.72 -20.64
N GLY A 35 9.05 -8.96 -21.95
CA GLY A 35 8.05 -8.31 -22.78
C GLY A 35 6.63 -8.57 -22.30
N HIS A 36 6.28 -9.82 -21.98
CA HIS A 36 4.99 -10.17 -21.39
C HIS A 36 4.70 -9.38 -20.10
N PHE A 37 5.65 -9.42 -19.16
CA PHE A 37 5.49 -8.72 -17.89
C PHE A 37 5.32 -7.20 -18.10
N HIS A 38 6.08 -6.61 -19.02
CA HIS A 38 5.97 -5.19 -19.32
C HIS A 38 4.65 -4.82 -20.00
N TYR A 39 4.05 -5.66 -20.86
CA TYR A 39 2.69 -5.40 -21.33
C TYR A 39 1.70 -5.28 -20.17
N MET A 40 1.80 -6.17 -19.17
CA MET A 40 0.91 -6.15 -18.00
C MET A 40 1.17 -4.95 -17.09
N VAL A 41 2.43 -4.66 -16.78
CA VAL A 41 2.80 -3.52 -15.93
C VAL A 41 2.48 -2.20 -16.61
N TYR A 42 2.70 -2.07 -17.92
CA TYR A 42 2.32 -0.88 -18.66
C TYR A 42 0.81 -0.72 -18.77
N ALA A 43 0.04 -1.81 -18.88
CA ALA A 43 -1.41 -1.74 -18.75
C ALA A 43 -1.79 -1.14 -17.37
N ILE A 44 -1.24 -1.69 -16.29
CA ILE A 44 -1.49 -1.17 -14.93
C ILE A 44 -1.07 0.31 -14.81
N LEU A 45 0.08 0.69 -15.38
CA LEU A 45 0.56 2.08 -15.39
C LEU A 45 -0.46 3.01 -16.06
N VAL A 46 -0.95 2.68 -17.27
CA VAL A 46 -1.92 3.54 -17.96
C VAL A 46 -3.28 3.57 -17.26
N ALA A 47 -3.67 2.51 -16.54
CA ALA A 47 -4.88 2.51 -15.71
C ALA A 47 -4.71 3.42 -14.48
N LEU A 48 -3.54 3.38 -13.83
CA LEU A 48 -3.21 4.25 -12.71
C LEU A 48 -3.17 5.71 -13.14
N LEU A 49 -2.55 6.01 -14.28
CA LEU A 49 -2.56 7.36 -14.87
C LEU A 49 -3.97 7.82 -15.22
N ALA A 50 -4.80 6.94 -15.79
CA ALA A 50 -6.20 7.26 -16.06
C ALA A 50 -6.97 7.59 -14.77
N GLY A 51 -6.74 6.85 -13.68
CA GLY A 51 -7.31 7.16 -12.36
C GLY A 51 -6.81 8.50 -11.82
N LEU A 52 -5.51 8.78 -11.94
CA LEU A 52 -4.92 10.06 -11.53
C LEU A 52 -5.55 11.23 -12.29
N ILE A 53 -5.66 11.12 -13.62
CA ILE A 53 -6.23 12.15 -14.50
C ILE A 53 -7.73 12.32 -14.23
N TYR A 54 -8.47 11.22 -14.03
CA TYR A 54 -9.91 11.27 -13.73
C TYR A 54 -10.18 11.94 -12.38
N TYR A 55 -9.39 11.59 -11.35
CA TYR A 55 -9.60 12.16 -10.02
C TYR A 55 -8.96 13.53 -9.83
N PHE A 56 -8.08 13.98 -10.73
CA PHE A 56 -7.39 15.26 -10.64
C PHE A 56 -8.33 16.44 -10.34
N PRO A 57 -9.45 16.65 -11.05
CA PRO A 57 -10.33 17.80 -10.79
C PRO A 57 -10.99 17.76 -9.40
N TYR A 58 -11.25 16.57 -8.86
CA TYR A 58 -11.86 16.41 -7.54
C TYR A 58 -10.94 16.85 -6.42
N TRP A 59 -9.70 16.34 -6.40
CA TRP A 59 -8.79 16.62 -5.29
C TRP A 59 -8.01 17.91 -5.50
N SER A 60 -7.77 18.36 -6.73
CA SER A 60 -7.07 19.64 -6.98
C SER A 60 -8.00 20.84 -7.06
N GLY A 61 -9.29 20.63 -7.39
CA GLY A 61 -10.23 21.70 -7.71
C GLY A 61 -9.90 22.44 -9.02
N LYS A 62 -9.00 21.89 -9.84
CA LYS A 62 -8.48 22.50 -11.07
C LYS A 62 -8.69 21.60 -12.28
N TRP A 63 -8.90 22.22 -13.43
CA TRP A 63 -8.88 21.56 -14.73
C TRP A 63 -7.49 21.57 -15.34
N TYR A 64 -7.07 20.43 -15.87
CA TYR A 64 -5.91 20.29 -16.75
C TYR A 64 -6.25 20.65 -18.20
N ASN A 65 -5.24 20.87 -19.02
CA ASN A 65 -5.39 21.03 -20.46
C ASN A 65 -5.59 19.67 -21.14
N ASP A 66 -6.79 19.47 -21.69
CA ASP A 66 -7.22 18.22 -22.32
C ASP A 66 -6.38 17.84 -23.54
N ASP A 67 -6.02 18.81 -24.39
CA ASP A 67 -5.22 18.55 -25.60
C ASP A 67 -3.80 18.09 -25.25
N VAL A 68 -3.18 18.74 -24.26
CA VAL A 68 -1.86 18.37 -23.75
C VAL A 68 -1.91 16.96 -23.15
N MET A 69 -2.92 16.67 -22.32
CA MET A 69 -3.05 15.37 -21.66
C MET A 69 -3.33 14.23 -22.67
N LYS A 70 -4.14 14.50 -23.70
CA LYS A 70 -4.37 13.57 -24.81
C LYS A 70 -3.08 13.29 -25.57
N SER A 71 -2.31 14.32 -25.91
CA SER A 71 -1.02 14.16 -26.61
C SER A 71 -0.02 13.33 -25.78
N ALA A 72 0.08 13.63 -24.48
CA ALA A 72 0.92 12.87 -23.55
C ALA A 72 0.49 11.40 -23.47
N THR A 73 -0.82 11.14 -23.39
CA THR A 73 -1.36 9.78 -23.37
C THR A 73 -1.03 9.01 -24.64
N VAL A 74 -1.14 9.63 -25.82
CA VAL A 74 -0.76 8.98 -27.10
C VAL A 74 0.72 8.61 -27.10
N LEU A 75 1.61 9.53 -26.67
CA LEU A 75 3.05 9.26 -26.57
C LEU A 75 3.38 8.12 -25.61
N ILE A 76 2.75 8.11 -24.42
CA ILE A 76 2.92 7.04 -23.43
C ILE A 76 2.49 5.70 -24.03
N VAL A 77 1.31 5.64 -24.63
CA VAL A 77 0.75 4.39 -25.18
C VAL A 77 1.59 3.90 -26.34
N ALA A 78 1.96 4.77 -27.28
CA ALA A 78 2.84 4.40 -28.39
C ALA A 78 4.20 3.89 -27.88
N GLY A 79 4.81 4.60 -26.92
CA GLY A 79 6.07 4.19 -26.32
C GLY A 79 6.00 2.83 -25.63
N THR A 80 5.00 2.60 -24.77
CA THR A 80 4.80 1.33 -24.08
C THR A 80 4.59 0.15 -25.04
N PHE A 81 3.86 0.35 -26.14
CA PHE A 81 3.71 -0.67 -27.18
C PHE A 81 5.05 -0.98 -27.87
N LEU A 82 5.83 0.02 -28.27
CA LEU A 82 7.12 -0.18 -28.92
C LEU A 82 8.10 -0.94 -28.02
N ILE A 83 8.18 -0.55 -26.74
CA ILE A 83 9.04 -1.21 -25.74
C ILE A 83 8.63 -2.69 -25.59
N ALA A 84 7.37 -2.93 -25.24
CA ALA A 84 6.92 -4.29 -24.94
C ALA A 84 6.96 -5.19 -26.18
N THR A 85 6.63 -4.66 -27.37
CA THR A 85 6.72 -5.41 -28.64
C THR A 85 8.17 -5.76 -28.97
N GLY A 86 9.10 -4.81 -28.87
CA GLY A 86 10.53 -5.05 -29.12
C GLY A 86 11.08 -6.14 -28.21
N MET A 87 10.80 -6.05 -26.91
CA MET A 87 11.19 -7.09 -25.94
C MET A 87 10.56 -8.45 -26.24
N THR A 88 9.28 -8.49 -26.60
CA THR A 88 8.61 -9.75 -26.96
C THR A 88 9.26 -10.40 -28.19
N ILE A 89 9.59 -9.62 -29.23
CA ILE A 89 10.24 -10.15 -30.43
C ILE A 89 11.63 -10.70 -30.09
N ASP A 90 12.46 -9.94 -29.38
CA ASP A 90 13.78 -10.43 -28.91
C ASP A 90 13.66 -11.72 -28.09
N GLY A 91 12.62 -11.80 -27.27
CA GLY A 91 12.27 -12.98 -26.48
C GLY A 91 11.99 -14.22 -27.32
N VAL A 92 11.21 -14.08 -28.38
CA VAL A 92 10.90 -15.16 -29.33
C VAL A 92 12.15 -15.57 -30.12
N LEU A 93 13.03 -14.62 -30.43
CA LEU A 93 14.33 -14.88 -31.06
C LEU A 93 15.39 -15.45 -30.10
N GLY A 94 15.03 -15.67 -28.83
CA GLY A 94 15.88 -16.34 -27.84
C GLY A 94 16.88 -15.43 -27.12
N MET A 95 16.70 -14.10 -27.16
CA MET A 95 17.60 -13.19 -26.43
C MET A 95 17.49 -13.44 -24.91
N PRO A 96 18.59 -13.79 -24.23
CA PRO A 96 18.56 -13.98 -22.78
C PRO A 96 18.42 -12.63 -22.05
N ARG A 97 17.68 -12.62 -20.94
CA ARG A 97 17.51 -11.43 -20.09
C ARG A 97 18.69 -11.24 -19.14
N ARG A 98 18.85 -10.03 -18.59
CA ARG A 98 19.90 -9.64 -17.61
C ARG A 98 21.32 -9.64 -18.19
N TYR A 99 21.44 -9.31 -19.47
CA TYR A 99 22.72 -9.02 -20.11
C TYR A 99 22.90 -7.50 -20.19
N ALA A 100 24.10 -7.03 -19.85
CA ALA A 100 24.45 -5.62 -19.93
C ALA A 100 24.66 -5.16 -21.38
N GLU A 101 25.11 -6.09 -22.24
CA GLU A 101 25.35 -5.85 -23.66
C GLU A 101 24.45 -6.74 -24.50
N VAL A 102 24.13 -6.28 -25.71
CA VAL A 102 23.31 -7.06 -26.66
C VAL A 102 24.15 -8.23 -27.17
N PRO A 103 23.76 -9.50 -26.91
CA PRO A 103 24.64 -10.66 -27.10
C PRO A 103 24.84 -11.04 -28.56
N ALA A 104 23.97 -10.58 -29.47
CA ALA A 104 24.08 -10.83 -30.90
C ALA A 104 23.44 -9.70 -31.72
N SER A 105 23.97 -9.47 -32.91
CA SER A 105 23.54 -8.38 -33.80
C SER A 105 22.08 -8.50 -34.27
N ILE A 106 21.52 -9.71 -34.30
CA ILE A 106 20.12 -9.96 -34.67
C ILE A 106 19.12 -9.27 -33.75
N TYR A 107 19.48 -9.01 -32.48
CA TYR A 107 18.61 -8.38 -31.49
C TYR A 107 18.67 -6.85 -31.52
N ILE A 108 19.72 -6.27 -32.13
CA ILE A 108 19.98 -4.82 -32.12
C ILE A 108 18.78 -4.01 -32.63
N PRO A 109 18.10 -4.37 -33.74
CA PRO A 109 16.97 -3.58 -34.25
C PRO A 109 15.80 -3.47 -33.27
N PHE A 110 15.53 -4.52 -32.49
CA PHE A 110 14.40 -4.56 -31.56
C PHE A 110 14.74 -3.90 -30.22
N GLN A 111 16.00 -3.95 -29.80
CA GLN A 111 16.49 -3.12 -28.70
C GLN A 111 16.41 -1.63 -29.07
N GLN A 112 16.82 -1.24 -30.29
CA GLN A 112 16.67 0.13 -30.77
C GLN A 112 15.19 0.56 -30.86
N LEU A 113 14.30 -0.35 -31.25
CA LEU A 113 12.85 -0.11 -31.22
C LEU A 113 12.36 0.17 -29.79
N ALA A 114 12.84 -0.60 -28.81
CA ALA A 114 12.51 -0.40 -27.41
C ALA A 114 13.11 0.90 -26.85
N ASP A 115 14.30 1.31 -27.28
CA ASP A 115 14.91 2.59 -26.90
C ASP A 115 14.09 3.77 -27.41
N VAL A 116 13.67 3.74 -28.68
CA VAL A 116 12.78 4.76 -29.25
C VAL A 116 11.46 4.81 -28.49
N GLY A 117 10.90 3.63 -28.17
CA GLY A 117 9.70 3.53 -27.33
C GLY A 117 9.89 4.15 -25.95
N THR A 118 11.05 3.94 -25.33
CA THR A 118 11.41 4.50 -24.02
C THR A 118 11.48 6.02 -24.05
N VAL A 119 12.10 6.59 -25.08
CA VAL A 119 12.15 8.05 -25.26
C VAL A 119 10.75 8.63 -25.44
N LEU A 120 9.91 8.03 -26.30
CA LEU A 120 8.53 8.47 -26.51
C LEU A 120 7.70 8.41 -25.23
N MET A 121 7.78 7.28 -24.51
CA MET A 121 7.10 7.11 -23.22
C MET A 121 7.58 8.14 -22.20
N GLY A 122 8.89 8.37 -22.11
CA GLY A 122 9.49 9.34 -21.20
C GLY A 122 9.00 10.76 -21.47
N ILE A 123 9.00 11.20 -22.74
CA ILE A 123 8.45 12.51 -23.12
C ILE A 123 6.98 12.62 -22.75
N GLY A 124 6.19 11.58 -23.01
CA GLY A 124 4.78 11.55 -22.64
C GLY A 124 4.55 11.64 -21.13
N LEU A 125 5.29 10.89 -20.31
CA LEU A 125 5.20 10.92 -18.85
C LEU A 125 5.59 12.29 -18.30
N VAL A 126 6.70 12.88 -18.79
CA VAL A 126 7.14 14.21 -18.38
C VAL A 126 6.10 15.26 -18.76
N THR A 127 5.54 15.18 -19.96
CA THR A 127 4.50 16.12 -20.44
C THR A 127 3.25 16.03 -19.55
N ALA A 128 2.76 14.82 -19.25
CA ALA A 128 1.62 14.63 -18.36
C ALA A 128 1.90 15.17 -16.95
N PHE A 129 3.08 14.87 -16.39
CA PHE A 129 3.45 15.34 -15.06
C PHE A 129 3.52 16.87 -14.98
N VAL A 130 4.22 17.51 -15.94
CA VAL A 130 4.36 18.96 -16.00
C VAL A 130 2.98 19.62 -16.15
N GLU A 131 2.11 19.06 -16.99
CA GLU A 131 0.75 19.58 -17.17
C GLU A 131 -0.08 19.52 -15.89
N LEU A 132 -0.06 18.39 -15.16
CA LEU A 132 -0.79 18.26 -13.90
C LEU A 132 -0.28 19.25 -12.84
N VAL A 133 1.06 19.41 -12.72
CA VAL A 133 1.66 20.36 -11.77
C VAL A 133 1.31 21.80 -12.16
N TYR A 134 1.46 22.15 -13.43
CA TYR A 134 1.12 23.48 -13.94
C TYR A 134 -0.36 23.80 -13.69
N SER A 135 -1.25 22.87 -14.01
CA SER A 135 -2.69 23.04 -13.84
C SER A 135 -3.13 23.04 -12.38
N TRP A 136 -2.42 22.37 -11.48
CA TRP A 136 -2.73 22.47 -10.05
C TRP A 136 -2.45 23.88 -9.52
N ILE A 137 -1.38 24.52 -10.00
CA ILE A 137 -0.99 25.87 -9.57
C ILE A 137 -1.81 26.95 -10.29
N ARG A 138 -2.01 26.81 -11.61
CA ARG A 138 -2.54 27.87 -12.48
C ARG A 138 -3.76 27.49 -13.31
N GLY A 139 -4.23 26.26 -13.21
CA GLY A 139 -5.36 25.76 -13.98
C GLY A 139 -6.67 26.48 -13.67
N LYS A 140 -7.63 26.30 -14.57
CA LYS A 140 -8.99 26.84 -14.40
C LYS A 140 -9.67 26.15 -13.22
N ASN A 141 -10.42 26.90 -12.43
CA ASN A 141 -11.18 26.32 -11.33
C ASN A 141 -12.29 25.42 -11.88
N VAL A 142 -12.53 24.30 -11.21
CA VAL A 142 -13.74 23.51 -11.41
C VAL A 142 -14.94 24.30 -10.92
N ILE A 143 -16.03 24.32 -11.68
CA ILE A 143 -17.28 24.97 -11.31
C ILE A 143 -18.26 23.88 -10.89
N GLY A 144 -18.68 23.91 -9.64
CA GLY A 144 -19.61 22.92 -9.08
C GLY A 144 -18.93 21.72 -8.43
N ILE A 145 -19.78 20.80 -7.97
CA ILE A 145 -19.43 19.64 -7.13
C ILE A 145 -19.11 18.40 -7.99
N ASP A 146 -19.60 18.38 -9.24
CA ASP A 146 -19.49 17.26 -10.19
C ASP A 146 -18.71 17.71 -11.43
N PRO A 147 -17.38 17.50 -11.47
CA PRO A 147 -16.53 17.95 -12.57
C PRO A 147 -16.87 17.26 -13.90
N TRP A 148 -17.27 15.99 -13.85
CA TRP A 148 -17.52 15.17 -15.04
C TRP A 148 -18.99 15.15 -15.48
N ASN A 149 -19.85 15.85 -14.75
CA ASN A 149 -21.30 15.84 -14.94
C ASN A 149 -21.89 14.41 -14.91
N ALA A 150 -21.35 13.56 -14.03
CA ALA A 150 -21.77 12.18 -13.85
C ALA A 150 -23.25 12.06 -13.44
N MET A 151 -23.78 13.03 -12.68
CA MET A 151 -25.19 13.06 -12.32
C MET A 151 -26.11 13.18 -13.53
N ALA A 152 -25.67 13.84 -14.61
CA ALA A 152 -26.47 13.96 -15.84
C ALA A 152 -26.69 12.61 -16.55
N ILE A 153 -25.83 11.62 -16.29
CA ILE A 153 -25.95 10.25 -16.81
C ILE A 153 -26.47 9.26 -15.75
N GLY A 154 -27.01 9.76 -14.64
CA GLY A 154 -27.63 8.95 -13.59
C GLY A 154 -26.64 8.22 -12.67
N LEU A 155 -25.36 8.63 -12.68
CA LEU A 155 -24.36 8.10 -11.76
C LEU A 155 -24.24 9.03 -10.55
N ASN A 156 -24.34 8.45 -9.35
CA ASN A 156 -24.05 9.19 -8.12
C ASN A 156 -22.55 9.42 -8.05
N ASP A 157 -22.17 10.70 -7.99
CA ASP A 157 -20.79 11.09 -7.83
C ASP A 157 -20.45 11.36 -6.37
N PHE A 158 -19.17 11.27 -6.03
CA PHE A 158 -18.71 11.56 -4.68
C PHE A 158 -18.11 12.97 -4.61
N TYR A 159 -18.36 13.64 -3.48
CA TYR A 159 -17.80 14.96 -3.23
C TYR A 159 -16.53 14.88 -2.39
N ILE A 160 -15.43 15.41 -2.93
CA ILE A 160 -14.20 15.66 -2.19
C ILE A 160 -14.00 17.17 -2.12
N LYS A 161 -13.72 17.68 -0.93
CA LYS A 161 -13.27 19.06 -0.78
C LYS A 161 -11.86 19.20 -1.34
N PRO A 162 -11.60 20.10 -2.30
CA PRO A 162 -10.29 20.24 -2.92
C PRO A 162 -9.19 20.55 -1.93
N VAL A 163 -8.01 19.98 -2.17
CA VAL A 163 -6.78 20.26 -1.42
C VAL A 163 -6.35 21.70 -1.70
N LYS A 164 -6.26 22.50 -0.64
CA LYS A 164 -5.85 23.90 -0.74
C LYS A 164 -4.33 24.01 -0.68
N LEU A 165 -3.76 24.75 -1.62
CA LEU A 165 -2.34 25.11 -1.61
C LEU A 165 -2.13 26.54 -1.06
N PRO A 166 -1.04 26.80 -0.31
CA PRO A 166 -0.03 25.84 0.15
C PRO A 166 -0.58 24.93 1.26
N LEU A 167 -0.05 23.70 1.36
CA LEU A 167 -0.38 22.77 2.44
C LEU A 167 0.03 23.36 3.79
N SER A 168 -0.87 23.35 4.77
CA SER A 168 -0.61 23.81 6.14
C SER A 168 -0.72 22.66 7.12
N PHE A 169 0.35 22.40 7.87
CA PHE A 169 0.35 21.40 8.94
C PHE A 169 -0.64 21.77 10.04
N GLY A 170 -1.34 20.77 10.59
CA GLY A 170 -2.32 20.95 11.65
C GLY A 170 -3.67 21.51 11.20
N LYS A 171 -3.90 21.63 9.89
CA LYS A 171 -5.22 21.94 9.31
C LYS A 171 -5.68 20.84 8.37
N SER A 172 -6.99 20.73 8.21
CA SER A 172 -7.60 19.86 7.22
C SER A 172 -7.04 20.12 5.81
N LEU A 173 -7.12 19.13 4.92
CA LEU A 173 -6.57 19.21 3.55
C LEU A 173 -7.13 20.37 2.72
N ASP A 174 -8.35 20.83 3.02
CA ASP A 174 -9.00 22.01 2.43
C ASP A 174 -8.61 23.34 3.13
N GLY A 175 -7.86 23.27 4.23
CA GLY A 175 -7.40 24.39 5.06
C GLY A 175 -8.50 25.07 5.87
N ALA A 176 -9.70 24.48 5.96
CA ALA A 176 -10.89 25.11 6.54
C ALA A 176 -10.93 25.01 8.07
N HIS A 177 -10.47 23.90 8.65
CA HIS A 177 -10.52 23.64 10.09
C HIS A 177 -9.18 23.10 10.59
N ASP A 178 -8.95 23.18 11.89
CA ASP A 178 -7.82 22.49 12.51
C ASP A 178 -8.01 20.97 12.37
N GLU A 179 -6.91 20.21 12.31
CA GLU A 179 -6.99 18.74 12.31
C GLU A 179 -7.64 18.26 13.61
N GLU A 180 -8.79 17.60 13.47
CA GLU A 180 -9.53 17.00 14.59
C GLU A 180 -9.71 15.51 14.33
N TYR A 181 -9.40 14.68 15.33
CA TYR A 181 -9.67 13.25 15.31
C TYR A 181 -10.52 12.90 16.53
N HIS A 182 -11.72 12.34 16.31
CA HIS A 182 -12.71 12.04 17.35
C HIS A 182 -13.08 13.24 18.26
N GLY A 183 -13.12 14.46 17.72
CA GLY A 183 -13.45 15.67 18.48
C GLY A 183 -12.33 16.18 19.40
N ILE A 184 -11.12 15.60 19.29
CA ILE A 184 -9.93 16.06 20.01
C ILE A 184 -9.05 16.83 19.03
N LYS A 185 -8.84 18.11 19.32
CA LYS A 185 -7.89 18.98 18.64
C LYS A 185 -6.48 18.65 19.13
N ILE A 186 -5.76 17.83 18.38
CA ILE A 186 -4.35 17.58 18.69
C ILE A 186 -3.48 18.14 17.56
N PRO A 187 -2.60 19.10 17.85
CA PRO A 187 -1.80 19.79 16.83
C PRO A 187 -0.69 18.94 16.17
N TYR A 188 -0.59 17.64 16.51
CA TYR A 188 0.52 16.76 16.10
C TYR A 188 0.09 15.43 15.47
N TYR A 189 -1.18 15.26 15.05
CA TYR A 189 -1.61 14.00 14.40
C TYR A 189 -0.98 13.76 13.03
N SER A 190 -0.83 14.79 12.20
CA SER A 190 -0.06 14.72 10.95
C SER A 190 1.39 14.27 11.19
N LEU A 191 1.97 14.60 12.34
CA LEU A 191 3.28 14.10 12.75
C LEU A 191 3.23 12.63 13.17
N LEU A 192 2.18 12.17 13.86
CA LEU A 192 2.05 10.76 14.27
C LEU A 192 2.07 9.80 13.08
N GLY A 193 1.39 10.15 11.98
CA GLY A 193 1.44 9.38 10.73
C GLY A 193 2.86 9.26 10.17
N ILE A 194 3.61 10.37 10.17
CA ILE A 194 5.03 10.39 9.76
C ILE A 194 5.88 9.58 10.74
N MET A 195 5.63 9.67 12.05
CA MET A 195 6.37 8.92 13.07
C MET A 195 6.20 7.41 12.93
N LEU A 196 5.05 6.91 12.47
CA LEU A 196 4.88 5.47 12.21
C LEU A 196 5.89 4.96 11.15
N SER A 197 6.32 5.82 10.22
CA SER A 197 7.37 5.47 9.26
C SER A 197 8.78 5.44 9.86
N PHE A 198 8.98 5.99 11.06
CA PHE A 198 10.31 6.08 11.67
C PHE A 198 10.85 4.72 12.10
N ILE A 199 9.98 3.75 12.44
CA ILE A 199 10.41 2.38 12.73
C ILE A 199 11.07 1.72 11.50
N PRO A 200 10.38 1.57 10.35
CA PRO A 200 11.00 0.93 9.19
C PRO A 200 12.20 1.72 8.66
N ILE A 201 12.16 3.06 8.70
CA ILE A 201 13.31 3.90 8.33
C ILE A 201 14.49 3.67 9.28
N GLY A 202 14.23 3.62 10.58
CA GLY A 202 15.25 3.40 11.61
C GLY A 202 15.93 2.04 11.46
N PHE A 203 15.15 0.97 11.25
CA PHE A 203 15.70 -0.35 10.93
C PHE A 203 16.49 -0.36 9.63
N THR A 204 16.03 0.34 8.59
CA THR A 204 16.76 0.46 7.33
C THR A 204 18.13 1.09 7.56
N PHE A 205 18.21 2.20 8.31
CA PHE A 205 19.48 2.84 8.66
C PHE A 205 20.43 1.92 9.44
N ILE A 206 19.91 1.13 10.38
CA ILE A 206 20.69 0.13 11.13
C ILE A 206 21.24 -0.94 10.17
N LEU A 207 20.41 -1.47 9.27
CA LEU A 207 20.79 -2.53 8.32
C LEU A 207 21.86 -2.08 7.32
N ILE A 208 21.88 -0.79 6.95
CA ILE A 208 22.92 -0.22 6.07
C ILE A 208 24.14 0.32 6.85
N GLY A 209 24.24 0.06 8.16
CA GLY A 209 25.41 0.39 8.98
C GLY A 209 25.41 1.80 9.61
N ILE A 210 24.35 2.59 9.42
CA ILE A 210 24.19 3.93 10.00
C ILE A 210 23.42 3.82 11.34
N ILE A 211 23.99 3.05 12.27
CA ILE A 211 23.32 2.62 13.51
C ILE A 211 22.86 3.80 14.39
N PRO A 212 23.68 4.85 14.66
CA PRO A 212 23.25 5.94 15.54
C PRO A 212 22.01 6.66 15.03
N VAL A 213 21.93 6.88 13.71
CA VAL A 213 20.75 7.51 13.09
C VAL A 213 19.54 6.61 13.24
N GLY A 214 19.67 5.31 12.93
CA GLY A 214 18.53 4.41 13.05
C GLY A 214 18.01 4.28 14.48
N LEU A 215 18.88 4.29 15.50
CA LEU A 215 18.48 4.31 16.91
C LEU A 215 17.75 5.60 17.29
N VAL A 216 18.15 6.75 16.77
CA VAL A 216 17.44 8.03 16.98
C VAL A 216 16.01 7.95 16.43
N PHE A 217 15.83 7.40 15.23
CA PHE A 217 14.49 7.22 14.64
C PHE A 217 13.60 6.30 15.47
N ILE A 218 14.14 5.17 15.95
CA ILE A 218 13.39 4.23 16.80
C ILE A 218 13.08 4.87 18.17
N ALA A 219 14.03 5.58 18.79
CA ALA A 219 13.82 6.26 20.05
C ALA A 219 12.77 7.38 19.93
N ALA A 220 12.79 8.15 18.84
CA ALA A 220 11.80 9.18 18.56
C ALA A 220 10.39 8.58 18.43
N PHE A 221 10.25 7.46 17.73
CA PHE A 221 8.98 6.73 17.64
C PHE A 221 8.49 6.27 19.03
N MET A 222 9.35 5.59 19.81
CA MET A 222 8.97 5.08 21.13
C MET A 222 8.58 6.21 22.08
N GLY A 223 9.37 7.28 22.13
CA GLY A 223 9.08 8.44 22.99
C GLY A 223 7.75 9.10 22.66
N MET A 224 7.47 9.31 21.37
CA MET A 224 6.20 9.89 20.92
C MET A 224 5.02 8.95 21.15
N GLY A 225 5.18 7.64 20.90
CA GLY A 225 4.14 6.64 21.15
C GLY A 225 3.75 6.57 22.64
N ILE A 226 4.74 6.61 23.54
CA ILE A 226 4.51 6.66 24.99
C ILE A 226 3.81 7.96 25.38
N TYR A 227 4.25 9.10 24.84
CA TYR A 227 3.61 10.39 25.10
C TYR A 227 2.15 10.41 24.63
N TRP A 228 1.88 9.91 23.43
CA TRP A 228 0.53 9.81 22.88
C TRP A 228 -0.37 8.91 23.74
N ALA A 229 0.13 7.73 24.12
CA ALA A 229 -0.60 6.83 25.01
C ALA A 229 -0.89 7.48 26.37
N TYR A 230 0.08 8.20 26.94
CA TYR A 230 -0.07 8.94 28.19
C TYR A 230 -1.12 10.05 28.09
N ASP A 231 -1.03 10.91 27.07
CA ASP A 231 -1.93 12.05 26.91
C ASP A 231 -3.39 11.60 26.72
N GLN A 232 -3.61 10.58 25.89
CA GLN A 232 -4.96 10.07 25.57
C GLN A 232 -5.59 9.22 26.66
N TRP A 233 -4.84 8.28 27.25
CA TRP A 233 -5.42 7.27 28.14
C TRP A 233 -5.22 7.57 29.62
N PHE A 234 -4.22 8.37 29.98
CA PHE A 234 -3.86 8.61 31.38
C PHE A 234 -4.09 10.06 31.83
N LYS A 235 -3.91 11.06 30.96
CA LYS A 235 -4.06 12.47 31.29
C LYS A 235 -5.48 13.00 31.06
N THR A 236 -6.11 12.66 29.94
CA THR A 236 -7.54 12.90 29.74
C THR A 236 -8.34 11.77 30.38
N ILE A 237 -9.32 12.08 31.24
CA ILE A 237 -10.33 11.08 31.68
C ILE A 237 -11.02 10.62 30.39
N PRO A 238 -10.92 9.32 30.01
CA PRO A 238 -11.58 8.87 28.81
C PRO A 238 -13.08 9.16 28.96
N PRO A 239 -13.74 9.76 27.96
CA PRO A 239 -15.20 9.82 27.97
C PRO A 239 -15.74 8.41 28.14
N SER A 240 -16.92 8.26 28.77
CA SER A 240 -17.53 6.94 28.95
C SER A 240 -17.66 6.23 27.60
N MET A 241 -16.75 5.30 27.33
CA MET A 241 -16.82 4.44 26.16
C MET A 241 -17.87 3.37 26.48
N TYR A 242 -19.13 3.66 26.13
CA TYR A 242 -20.19 2.66 26.18
C TYR A 242 -19.88 1.56 25.15
N LEU A 243 -19.48 0.40 25.66
CA LEU A 243 -19.12 -0.77 24.87
C LEU A 243 -20.30 -1.62 24.40
N ASP A 244 -21.47 -1.40 25.00
CA ASP A 244 -22.72 -1.89 24.44
C ASP A 244 -23.27 -0.80 23.55
N GLY A 245 -23.63 -1.13 22.31
CA GLY A 245 -24.26 -0.23 21.33
C GLY A 245 -25.62 0.33 21.76
N GLY A 246 -25.85 0.56 23.04
CA GLY A 246 -26.87 1.44 23.56
C GLY A 246 -26.49 2.88 23.23
N SER A 247 -27.37 3.52 22.45
CA SER A 247 -27.40 4.97 22.31
C SER A 247 -27.18 5.62 23.67
N PRO A 248 -26.27 6.62 23.80
CA PRO A 248 -26.28 7.46 24.98
C PRO A 248 -27.68 8.08 25.06
N SER A 249 -28.46 7.76 26.08
CA SER A 249 -29.60 8.62 26.44
C SER A 249 -29.02 9.86 27.09
N ILE A 250 -28.43 10.74 26.28
CA ILE A 250 -28.18 12.12 26.69
C ILE A 250 -29.46 12.87 26.37
N SER A 251 -30.31 13.00 27.38
CA SER A 251 -31.24 14.10 27.45
C SER A 251 -30.43 15.39 27.29
N ASN A 252 -30.70 16.08 26.18
CA ASN A 252 -30.27 17.45 25.91
C ASN A 252 -28.76 17.68 25.67
N ALA A 253 -28.24 17.21 24.53
CA ALA A 253 -27.12 17.89 23.87
C ALA A 253 -27.12 17.64 22.35
N VAL A 254 -27.70 18.61 21.64
CA VAL A 254 -27.31 19.13 20.31
C VAL A 254 -26.81 18.12 19.26
N ASN A 255 -27.68 17.88 18.27
CA ASN A 255 -27.40 17.50 16.87
C ASN A 255 -25.91 17.27 16.51
N GLY A 256 -25.51 16.01 16.31
CA GLY A 256 -24.47 15.66 15.34
C GLY A 256 -23.31 14.74 15.75
N LEU A 257 -23.15 14.36 17.02
CA LEU A 257 -21.89 13.75 17.50
C LEU A 257 -21.98 12.34 18.11
N SER A 258 -23.13 11.66 18.08
CA SER A 258 -23.31 10.35 18.75
C SER A 258 -23.00 9.11 17.90
N THR A 259 -22.69 9.25 16.60
CA THR A 259 -22.47 8.11 15.69
C THR A 259 -21.02 7.66 15.55
N LEU A 260 -20.03 8.46 15.97
CA LEU A 260 -18.60 8.14 15.75
C LEU A 260 -18.08 6.98 16.63
N GLY A 261 -18.59 6.81 17.86
CA GLY A 261 -18.06 5.81 18.80
C GLY A 261 -18.36 4.35 18.41
N ILE A 262 -19.54 4.10 17.83
CA ILE A 262 -20.01 2.75 17.45
C ILE A 262 -19.32 2.25 16.17
N THR A 263 -19.00 3.14 15.22
CA THR A 263 -18.19 2.80 14.04
C THR A 263 -16.75 2.47 14.43
N THR A 264 -16.13 3.28 15.30
CA THR A 264 -14.71 3.17 15.66
C THR A 264 -14.33 1.82 16.28
N MET A 265 -15.18 1.21 17.11
CA MET A 265 -14.85 -0.08 17.73
C MET A 265 -15.00 -1.27 16.77
N ARG A 266 -15.92 -1.17 15.81
CA ARG A 266 -16.03 -2.12 14.70
C ARG A 266 -14.79 -2.03 13.80
N ASP A 267 -14.29 -0.81 13.58
CA ASP A 267 -13.16 -0.54 12.71
C ASP A 267 -11.83 -1.09 13.27
N THR A 268 -11.57 -0.98 14.58
CA THR A 268 -10.33 -1.53 15.19
C THR A 268 -10.32 -3.06 15.18
N ARG A 269 -11.44 -3.73 15.47
CA ARG A 269 -11.50 -5.20 15.44
C ARG A 269 -11.25 -5.73 14.03
N THR A 270 -11.86 -5.11 13.02
CA THR A 270 -11.63 -5.48 11.63
C THR A 270 -10.17 -5.26 11.22
N ALA A 271 -9.55 -4.15 11.62
CA ALA A 271 -8.13 -3.90 11.35
C ALA A 271 -7.20 -4.95 12.01
N VAL A 272 -7.43 -5.27 13.28
CA VAL A 272 -6.67 -6.31 14.00
C VAL A 272 -6.86 -7.69 13.37
N LEU A 273 -8.07 -8.02 12.90
CA LEU A 273 -8.32 -9.29 12.19
C LEU A 273 -7.51 -9.40 10.89
N TRP A 274 -7.43 -8.34 10.10
CA TRP A 274 -6.59 -8.32 8.89
C TRP A 274 -5.11 -8.47 9.21
N PHE A 275 -4.65 -7.89 10.33
CA PHE A 275 -3.28 -8.06 10.80
C PHE A 275 -2.99 -9.51 11.25
N ILE A 276 -3.88 -10.11 12.05
CA ILE A 276 -3.78 -11.52 12.45
C ILE A 276 -3.77 -12.43 11.22
N LEU A 277 -4.60 -12.14 10.21
CA LEU A 277 -4.59 -12.89 8.96
C LEU A 277 -3.22 -12.85 8.28
N ALA A 278 -2.57 -11.67 8.23
CA ALA A 278 -1.23 -11.53 7.69
C ALA A 278 -0.19 -12.33 8.49
N GLU A 279 -0.29 -12.37 9.83
CA GLU A 279 0.57 -13.19 10.67
C GLU A 279 0.39 -14.70 10.41
N ILE A 280 -0.85 -15.16 10.24
CA ILE A 280 -1.14 -16.56 9.89
C ILE A 280 -0.43 -16.95 8.59
N PHE A 281 -0.49 -16.11 7.55
CA PHE A 281 0.20 -16.40 6.29
C PHE A 281 1.73 -16.32 6.43
N LEU A 282 2.25 -15.38 7.21
CA LEU A 282 3.69 -15.24 7.47
C LEU A 282 4.25 -16.47 8.18
N PHE A 283 3.69 -16.83 9.35
CA PHE A 283 4.12 -18.00 10.11
C PHE A 283 3.81 -19.31 9.37
N GLY A 284 2.69 -19.39 8.65
CA GLY A 284 2.36 -20.53 7.81
C GLY A 284 3.41 -20.77 6.71
N SER A 285 3.91 -19.70 6.09
CA SER A 285 4.97 -19.78 5.08
C SER A 285 6.31 -20.23 5.69
N PHE A 286 6.68 -19.72 6.87
CA PHE A 286 7.89 -20.16 7.57
C PHE A 286 7.82 -21.62 8.04
N ILE A 287 6.69 -22.02 8.62
CA ILE A 287 6.47 -23.41 9.04
C ILE A 287 6.48 -24.33 7.82
N GLY A 288 5.80 -23.96 6.73
CA GLY A 288 5.81 -24.73 5.48
C GLY A 288 7.22 -24.89 4.90
N GLY A 289 8.01 -23.82 4.88
CA GLY A 289 9.42 -23.87 4.46
C GLY A 289 10.28 -24.76 5.37
N TYR A 290 10.11 -24.64 6.68
CA TYR A 290 10.78 -25.51 7.65
C TYR A 290 10.40 -26.98 7.45
N MET A 291 9.12 -27.31 7.32
CA MET A 291 8.64 -28.68 7.08
C MET A 291 9.20 -29.25 5.77
N PHE A 292 9.32 -28.43 4.72
CA PHE A 292 9.93 -28.85 3.46
C PHE A 292 11.40 -29.23 3.62
N VAL A 293 12.18 -28.43 4.36
CA VAL A 293 13.60 -28.65 4.64
C VAL A 293 13.82 -29.80 5.63
N ALA A 294 12.98 -29.89 6.66
CA ALA A 294 13.06 -30.88 7.73
C ALA A 294 12.40 -32.23 7.36
N SER A 295 12.00 -32.41 6.11
CA SER A 295 11.38 -33.64 5.63
C SER A 295 12.42 -34.53 4.93
N PRO A 296 12.71 -35.72 5.48
CA PRO A 296 13.67 -36.65 4.88
C PRO A 296 13.16 -37.25 3.56
N VAL A 297 11.86 -37.14 3.27
CA VAL A 297 11.23 -37.67 2.06
C VAL A 297 11.26 -36.66 0.92
N THR A 298 11.01 -35.38 1.21
CA THR A 298 10.90 -34.33 0.18
C THR A 298 12.23 -33.62 -0.09
N ASN A 299 13.12 -33.53 0.90
CA ASN A 299 14.41 -32.86 0.74
C ASN A 299 15.53 -33.53 1.59
N PRO A 300 15.99 -34.73 1.20
CA PRO A 300 16.96 -35.49 1.98
C PRO A 300 18.32 -34.78 2.12
N ILE A 301 18.72 -33.97 1.14
CA ILE A 301 19.98 -33.22 1.16
C ILE A 301 19.94 -32.10 2.19
N ALA A 302 18.85 -31.33 2.24
CA ALA A 302 18.70 -30.27 3.22
C ALA A 302 18.51 -30.84 4.63
N TYR A 303 17.74 -31.93 4.77
CA TYR A 303 17.51 -32.62 6.04
C TYR A 303 18.81 -33.06 6.72
N ALA A 304 19.78 -33.57 5.96
CA ALA A 304 21.08 -34.01 6.49
C ALA A 304 21.88 -32.88 7.18
N ASN A 305 21.59 -31.62 6.85
CA ASN A 305 22.23 -30.45 7.44
C ASN A 305 21.40 -29.81 8.57
N VAL A 306 20.20 -30.33 8.85
CA VAL A 306 19.37 -29.84 9.95
C VAL A 306 19.98 -30.35 11.26
N PRO A 307 20.37 -29.45 12.20
CA PRO A 307 20.88 -29.88 13.49
C PRO A 307 19.85 -30.74 14.22
N PRO A 308 20.27 -31.82 14.90
CA PRO A 308 19.34 -32.65 15.66
C PRO A 308 18.66 -31.80 16.74
N LEU A 309 17.34 -31.96 16.90
CA LEU A 309 16.59 -31.30 17.95
C LEU A 309 17.16 -31.70 19.31
N ARG A 310 17.75 -30.74 20.03
CA ARG A 310 18.25 -30.99 21.38
C ARG A 310 17.06 -31.09 22.34
N VAL A 311 16.75 -32.32 22.75
CA VAL A 311 15.65 -32.67 23.67
C VAL A 311 15.85 -32.07 25.07
N GLU A 312 17.04 -31.57 25.39
CA GLU A 312 17.36 -30.95 26.68
C GLU A 312 16.59 -29.65 26.95
N TYR A 313 16.02 -29.01 25.92
CA TYR A 313 15.32 -27.73 26.07
C TYR A 313 13.84 -27.87 26.40
N PHE A 314 13.22 -29.05 26.39
CA PHE A 314 11.75 -29.22 26.56
C PHE A 314 11.10 -28.55 27.80
N PRO A 315 11.77 -28.44 28.96
CA PRO A 315 11.19 -27.74 30.11
C PRO A 315 10.92 -26.26 29.84
N LEU A 316 11.80 -25.59 29.08
CA LEU A 316 11.71 -24.14 28.86
C LEU A 316 10.52 -23.74 27.97
N PRO A 317 10.29 -24.32 26.77
CA PRO A 317 9.08 -24.08 25.98
C PRO A 317 7.80 -24.43 26.71
N THR A 318 7.80 -25.49 27.53
CA THR A 318 6.64 -25.88 28.34
C THR A 318 6.30 -24.81 29.38
N ILE A 319 7.31 -24.30 30.10
CA ILE A 319 7.15 -23.19 31.04
C ILE A 319 6.64 -21.94 30.31
N MET A 320 7.22 -21.60 29.15
CA MET A 320 6.78 -20.45 28.36
C MET A 320 5.34 -20.61 27.85
N THR A 321 4.92 -21.83 27.52
CA THR A 321 3.54 -22.13 27.11
C THR A 321 2.56 -21.87 28.26
N ILE A 322 2.91 -22.30 29.48
CA ILE A 322 2.11 -22.02 30.68
C ILE A 322 2.01 -20.51 30.93
N ILE A 323 3.11 -19.77 30.80
CA ILE A 323 3.12 -18.30 30.95
C ILE A 323 2.22 -17.63 29.89
N LEU A 324 2.32 -18.04 28.62
CA LEU A 324 1.51 -17.47 27.54
C LEU A 324 0.01 -17.77 27.71
N LEU A 325 -0.35 -19.02 28.00
CA LEU A 325 -1.74 -19.39 28.22
C LEU A 325 -2.31 -18.72 29.49
N SER A 326 -1.51 -18.67 30.57
CA SER A 326 -1.94 -18.02 31.81
C SER A 326 -2.10 -16.51 31.66
N SER A 327 -1.26 -15.81 30.88
CA SER A 327 -1.40 -14.37 30.64
C SER A 327 -2.63 -13.98 29.81
N SER A 328 -3.11 -14.89 28.95
CA SER A 328 -4.32 -14.68 28.14
C SER A 328 -5.60 -14.62 29.00
N VAL A 329 -5.63 -15.34 30.13
CA VAL A 329 -6.80 -15.41 31.02
C VAL A 329 -7.07 -14.08 31.76
N PRO A 330 -6.11 -13.45 32.45
CA PRO A 330 -6.25 -12.11 33.01
C PRO A 330 -6.65 -11.06 31.97
N ALA A 331 -6.09 -11.12 30.75
CA ALA A 331 -6.46 -10.19 29.69
C ALA A 331 -7.95 -10.32 29.31
N HIS A 332 -8.45 -11.55 29.20
CA HIS A 332 -9.87 -11.81 28.93
C HIS A 332 -10.77 -11.38 30.10
N LEU A 333 -10.38 -11.69 31.33
CA LEU A 333 -11.13 -11.29 32.53
C LEU A 333 -11.17 -9.77 32.69
N ALA A 334 -10.05 -9.08 32.49
CA ALA A 334 -9.97 -7.62 32.54
C ALA A 334 -10.93 -6.99 31.51
N TYR A 335 -10.98 -7.53 30.29
CA TYR A 335 -11.93 -7.10 29.27
C TYR A 335 -13.41 -7.30 29.68
N GLU A 336 -13.74 -8.44 30.29
CA GLU A 336 -15.10 -8.69 30.81
C GLU A 336 -15.47 -7.77 31.97
N PHE A 337 -14.53 -7.48 32.88
CA PHE A 337 -14.76 -6.52 33.96
C PHE A 337 -14.93 -5.09 33.44
N PHE A 338 -14.18 -4.72 32.40
CA PHE A 338 -14.32 -3.44 31.72
C PHE A 338 -15.73 -3.29 31.09
N LYS A 339 -16.21 -4.32 30.38
CA LYS A 339 -17.58 -4.33 29.83
C LYS A 339 -18.67 -4.17 30.89
N LYS A 340 -18.46 -4.73 32.08
CA LYS A 340 -19.39 -4.62 33.21
C LYS A 340 -19.24 -3.30 33.99
N GLY A 341 -18.39 -2.38 33.55
CA GLY A 341 -18.15 -1.08 34.19
C GLY A 341 -17.35 -1.16 35.50
N ASN A 342 -16.75 -2.31 35.83
CA ASN A 342 -15.97 -2.49 37.06
C ASN A 342 -14.51 -2.04 36.86
N MET A 343 -14.30 -0.72 36.87
CA MET A 343 -12.99 -0.10 36.63
C MET A 343 -11.93 -0.44 37.68
N LYS A 344 -12.33 -0.91 38.87
CA LYS A 344 -11.38 -1.32 39.93
C LYS A 344 -10.76 -2.69 39.66
N MET A 345 -11.53 -3.61 39.07
CA MET A 345 -11.05 -4.94 38.70
C MET A 345 -10.39 -4.97 37.32
N PHE A 346 -10.66 -3.96 36.49
CA PHE A 346 -9.99 -3.76 35.21
C PHE A 346 -8.56 -3.20 35.35
N LYS A 347 -8.35 -2.26 36.28
CA LYS A 347 -7.04 -1.64 36.57
C LYS A 347 -6.13 -2.58 37.34
#